data_AF-A0A6J8EM06-F1
#
_entry.id   AF-A0A6J8EM06-F1
#
_cell.length_a   1.000
_cell.length_b   1.000
_cell.length_c   1.000
_cell.angle_alpha   90.00
_cell.angle_beta   90.00
_cell.angle_gamma   90.00
#
_symmetry.space_group_name_H-M   'P 1'
#
loop_
_entity.id
_entity.type
_entity.pdbx_description
1 polymer ?
#
loop_
_entity_poly.entity_id
_entity_poly.type
_entity_poly.pdbx_seq_one_letter_code
_entity_poly.pdbx_strand_id
1 'polypeptide(L)'
;MKKVTPRKRKALHELHDNNVKRRIFDEIKQTDVKKLKAAKNVVKTSRRYLYKKKTPRINESKIKDFFKREDISRLVPQKRFATKEGPGYLMQVSIMAAHSKFTAEYGRTVSLSKFAQVRPRNVRKLAMSHREYCVCVYCINVRYKLLSLSRAVMDPCKKKYSEGDIFDIVLCAKGDADSYHKPECINGTCKHCSHKWLISVEQFYQEINEHKVLTWSRWEKEGDTQRRIVTKKTQKGSFLRSWYHWT
;
A
#
# COMPACT_ATOMS: atom_id res chain seq x y z
N MET A 1 24.11 -29.40 76.36
CA MET A 1 23.55 -29.75 75.03
C MET A 1 22.02 -29.83 75.12
N LYS A 2 21.27 -28.97 74.42
CA LYS A 2 19.80 -28.99 74.46
C LYS A 2 19.29 -30.21 73.68
N LYS A 3 18.68 -31.19 74.37
CA LYS A 3 18.10 -32.39 73.74
C LYS A 3 16.91 -31.96 72.88
N VAL A 4 16.99 -32.21 71.58
CA VAL A 4 15.92 -31.91 70.62
C VAL A 4 14.78 -32.90 70.83
N THR A 5 13.54 -32.41 70.93
CA THR A 5 12.39 -33.30 71.14
C THR A 5 12.19 -34.24 69.94
N PRO A 6 11.70 -35.48 70.14
CA PRO A 6 11.48 -36.44 69.06
C PRO A 6 10.64 -35.87 67.90
N ARG A 7 9.66 -35.02 68.22
CA ARG A 7 8.80 -34.33 67.26
C ARG A 7 9.57 -33.33 66.38
N LYS A 8 10.54 -32.62 66.95
CA LYS A 8 11.41 -31.67 66.22
C LYS A 8 12.46 -32.40 65.36
N ARG A 9 12.92 -33.58 65.80
CA ARG A 9 13.82 -34.44 65.00
C ARG A 9 13.10 -35.03 63.77
N LYS A 10 11.85 -35.47 63.92
CA LYS A 10 11.02 -35.96 62.81
C LYS A 10 10.74 -34.86 61.78
N ALA A 11 10.38 -33.66 62.24
CA ALA A 11 10.16 -32.50 61.36
C ALA A 11 11.43 -32.11 60.56
N LEU A 12 12.62 -32.21 61.16
CA LEU A 12 13.89 -31.96 60.46
C LEU A 12 14.18 -33.02 59.39
N HIS A 13 13.89 -34.29 59.65
CA HIS A 13 14.02 -35.35 58.65
C HIS A 13 13.05 -35.14 57.47
N GLU A 14 11.77 -34.81 57.76
CA GLU A 14 10.77 -34.56 56.71
C GLU A 14 11.14 -33.33 55.85
N LEU A 15 11.70 -32.27 56.46
CA LEU A 15 12.22 -31.12 55.71
C LEU A 15 13.42 -31.48 54.84
N HIS A 16 14.31 -32.33 55.33
CA HIS A 16 15.45 -32.81 54.55
C HIS A 16 14.99 -33.65 53.34
N ASP A 17 14.09 -34.60 53.55
CA ASP A 17 13.57 -35.47 52.49
C ASP A 17 12.79 -34.67 51.43
N ASN A 18 12.03 -33.67 51.84
CA ASN A 18 11.33 -32.79 50.90
C ASN A 18 12.28 -31.92 50.07
N ASN A 19 13.39 -31.47 50.65
CA ASN A 19 14.41 -30.73 49.92
C ASN A 19 15.16 -31.62 48.92
N VAL A 20 15.45 -32.88 49.26
CA VAL A 20 16.06 -33.85 48.34
C VAL A 20 15.11 -34.14 47.16
N LYS A 21 13.82 -34.38 47.43
CA LYS A 21 12.81 -34.60 46.37
C LYS A 21 12.68 -33.41 45.42
N ARG A 22 12.73 -32.17 45.93
CA ARG A 22 12.70 -30.95 45.09
C ARG A 22 13.92 -30.86 44.17
N ARG A 23 15.13 -31.15 44.67
CA ARG A 23 16.35 -31.12 43.86
C ARG A 23 16.31 -32.13 42.71
N ILE A 24 15.87 -33.36 42.99
CA ILE A 24 15.74 -34.41 41.96
C ILE A 24 14.74 -33.98 40.87
N PHE A 25 13.61 -33.38 41.27
CA PHE A 25 12.60 -32.91 40.32
C PHE A 25 13.09 -31.77 39.42
N ASP A 26 13.88 -30.84 39.97
CA ASP A 26 14.48 -29.75 39.20
C ASP A 26 15.55 -30.24 38.23
N GLU A 27 16.34 -31.25 38.61
CA GLU A 27 17.32 -31.89 37.72
C GLU A 27 16.64 -32.61 36.56
N ILE A 28 15.56 -33.37 36.81
CA ILE A 28 14.78 -34.04 35.76
C ILE A 28 14.24 -32.99 34.76
N LYS A 29 13.60 -31.92 35.26
CA LYS A 29 13.11 -30.83 34.39
C LYS A 29 14.20 -30.19 33.55
N GLN A 30 15.39 -29.97 34.11
CA GLN A 30 16.50 -29.38 33.35
C GLN A 30 17.01 -30.33 32.25
N THR A 31 17.05 -31.64 32.50
CA THR A 31 17.46 -32.62 31.49
C THR A 31 16.47 -32.71 30.32
N ASP A 32 15.16 -32.67 30.59
CA ASP A 32 14.13 -32.70 29.55
C ASP A 32 14.14 -31.44 28.68
N VAL A 33 14.34 -30.26 29.28
CA VAL A 33 14.50 -29.00 28.54
C VAL A 33 15.74 -29.04 27.63
N LYS A 34 16.85 -29.63 28.09
CA LYS A 34 18.06 -29.80 27.27
C LYS A 34 17.84 -30.77 26.11
N LYS A 35 17.16 -31.91 26.34
CA LYS A 35 16.81 -32.88 25.29
C LYS A 35 15.90 -32.27 24.22
N LEU A 36 14.89 -31.49 24.62
CA LEU A 36 13.99 -30.78 23.70
C LEU A 36 14.72 -29.72 22.84
N LYS A 37 15.71 -29.02 23.41
CA LYS A 37 16.54 -28.06 22.66
C LYS A 37 17.45 -28.76 21.65
N ALA A 38 18.05 -29.90 22.02
CA ALA A 38 18.87 -30.70 21.12
C ALA A 38 18.05 -31.24 19.93
N ALA A 39 16.85 -31.79 20.19
CA ALA A 39 15.95 -32.29 19.15
C ALA A 39 15.52 -31.19 18.16
N LYS A 40 15.20 -29.99 18.64
CA LYS A 40 14.87 -28.83 17.78
C LYS A 40 16.03 -28.40 16.89
N ASN A 41 17.27 -28.52 17.35
CA ASN A 41 18.45 -28.19 16.55
C ASN A 41 18.70 -29.22 15.45
N VAL A 42 18.53 -30.52 15.71
CA VAL A 42 18.68 -31.60 14.71
C VAL A 42 17.66 -31.47 13.57
N VAL A 43 16.40 -31.12 13.90
CA VAL A 43 15.35 -30.88 12.89
C VAL A 43 15.65 -29.64 12.04
N LYS A 44 16.27 -28.60 12.61
CA LYS A 44 16.71 -27.41 11.86
C LYS A 44 17.86 -27.71 10.89
N THR A 45 18.83 -28.54 11.27
CA THR A 45 19.92 -28.94 10.38
C THR A 45 19.40 -29.79 9.22
N SER A 46 18.50 -30.74 9.47
CA SER A 46 17.88 -31.58 8.42
C SER A 46 17.16 -30.75 7.34
N ARG A 47 16.36 -29.74 7.73
CA ARG A 47 15.69 -28.85 6.76
C ARG A 47 16.64 -28.03 5.89
N ARG A 48 17.84 -27.68 6.38
CA ARG A 48 18.84 -26.96 5.55
C ARG A 48 19.46 -27.83 4.46
N TYR A 49 19.59 -29.13 4.70
CA TYR A 49 20.21 -30.05 3.73
C TYR A 49 19.26 -30.45 2.59
N LEU A 50 17.94 -30.42 2.81
CA LEU A 50 16.94 -30.73 1.77
C LEU A 50 16.74 -29.61 0.73
N TYR A 51 17.30 -28.40 0.94
CA TYR A 51 17.17 -27.27 0.01
C TYR A 51 18.42 -27.08 -0.88
N LYS A 52 18.96 -28.17 -1.44
CA LYS A 52 20.04 -28.12 -2.44
C LYS A 52 19.69 -28.81 -3.77
N LYS A 53 18.40 -29.04 -4.06
CA LYS A 53 17.99 -29.21 -5.46
C LYS A 53 18.09 -27.86 -6.16
N LYS A 54 19.18 -27.65 -6.91
CA LYS A 54 19.39 -26.49 -7.79
C LYS A 54 18.17 -26.38 -8.72
N THR A 55 17.26 -25.46 -8.42
CA THR A 55 16.29 -25.01 -9.42
C THR A 55 17.07 -24.45 -10.61
N PRO A 56 16.60 -24.68 -11.85
CA PRO A 56 17.27 -24.16 -13.04
C PRO A 56 17.45 -22.65 -12.88
N ARG A 57 18.69 -22.16 -13.03
CA ARG A 57 19.01 -20.73 -12.88
C ARG A 57 18.18 -19.95 -13.88
N ILE A 58 17.17 -19.24 -13.38
CA ILE A 58 16.36 -18.34 -14.19
C ILE A 58 17.28 -17.22 -14.66
N ASN A 59 17.25 -16.94 -15.96
CA ASN A 59 18.12 -15.96 -16.57
C ASN A 59 17.73 -14.57 -16.04
N GLU A 60 18.60 -13.98 -15.20
CA GLU A 60 18.35 -12.69 -14.57
C GLU A 60 18.11 -11.58 -15.60
N SER A 61 18.68 -11.69 -16.81
CA SER A 61 18.43 -10.76 -17.91
C SER A 61 16.93 -10.69 -18.25
N LYS A 62 16.25 -11.84 -18.35
CA LYS A 62 14.82 -11.89 -18.68
C LYS A 62 13.97 -11.18 -17.64
N ILE A 63 14.33 -11.32 -16.36
CA ILE A 63 13.64 -10.62 -15.27
C ILE A 63 13.87 -9.11 -15.39
N LYS A 64 15.11 -8.68 -15.66
CA LYS A 64 15.46 -7.27 -15.83
C LYS A 64 14.74 -6.62 -17.01
N ASP A 65 14.63 -7.32 -18.13
CA ASP A 65 13.93 -6.83 -19.31
C ASP A 65 12.41 -6.80 -19.09
N PHE A 66 11.88 -7.78 -18.37
CA PHE A 66 10.47 -7.78 -17.97
C PHE A 66 10.09 -6.53 -17.15
N PHE A 67 10.97 -6.06 -16.25
CA PHE A 67 10.74 -4.83 -15.49
C PHE A 67 10.65 -3.56 -16.35
N LYS A 68 11.19 -3.56 -17.57
CA LYS A 68 11.22 -2.40 -18.47
C LYS A 68 10.03 -2.34 -19.45
N ARG A 69 9.19 -3.38 -19.49
CA ARG A 69 8.00 -3.40 -20.36
C ARG A 69 7.03 -2.29 -19.96
N GLU A 70 6.34 -1.75 -20.95
CA GLU A 70 5.39 -0.63 -20.78
C GLU A 70 4.23 -0.96 -19.84
N ASP A 71 3.78 -2.22 -19.80
CA ASP A 71 2.71 -2.69 -18.93
C ASP A 71 3.13 -2.89 -17.46
N ILE A 72 4.43 -2.79 -17.18
CA ILE A 72 5.04 -2.91 -15.84
C ILE A 72 5.58 -1.55 -15.38
N SER A 73 6.32 -0.86 -16.25
CA SER A 73 7.00 0.40 -15.95
C SER A 73 6.90 1.38 -17.11
N ARG A 74 6.76 2.67 -16.80
CA ARG A 74 6.88 3.76 -17.76
C ARG A 74 8.29 4.31 -17.82
N LEU A 75 8.73 4.75 -18.99
CA LEU A 75 9.95 5.54 -19.14
C LEU A 75 9.77 6.91 -18.46
N VAL A 76 10.81 7.38 -17.77
CA VAL A 76 10.83 8.69 -17.13
C VAL A 76 11.82 9.59 -17.87
N PRO A 77 11.39 10.75 -18.41
CA PRO A 77 12.23 11.58 -19.28
C PRO A 77 13.35 12.30 -18.53
N GLN A 78 13.34 12.32 -17.20
CA GLN A 78 14.26 13.15 -16.42
C GLN A 78 15.63 12.47 -16.28
N LYS A 79 16.68 13.16 -16.73
CA LYS A 79 18.09 12.70 -16.69
C LYS A 79 18.56 12.28 -15.30
N ARG A 80 18.01 12.89 -14.23
CA ARG A 80 18.33 12.54 -12.83
C ARG A 80 17.98 11.09 -12.45
N PHE A 81 17.13 10.42 -13.22
CA PHE A 81 16.74 9.03 -12.97
C PHE A 81 17.44 8.03 -13.89
N ALA A 82 18.19 8.50 -14.87
CA ALA A 82 19.06 7.64 -15.66
C ALA A 82 20.20 7.12 -14.78
N THR A 83 20.58 5.86 -14.98
CA THR A 83 21.76 5.26 -14.32
C THR A 83 22.68 4.68 -15.39
N LYS A 84 23.80 4.06 -14.97
CA LYS A 84 24.66 3.29 -15.89
C LYS A 84 23.91 2.16 -16.62
N GLU A 85 22.74 1.74 -16.13
CA GLU A 85 21.90 0.70 -16.73
C GLU A 85 20.92 1.23 -17.79
N GLY A 86 20.90 2.55 -18.05
CA GLY A 86 20.08 3.18 -19.09
C GLY A 86 19.10 4.23 -18.56
N PRO A 87 18.04 4.56 -19.33
CA PRO A 87 17.05 5.55 -18.93
C PRO A 87 16.30 5.12 -17.66
N GLY A 88 15.76 6.10 -16.95
CA GLY A 88 14.97 5.86 -15.75
C GLY A 88 13.60 5.27 -16.09
N TYR A 89 13.15 4.30 -15.30
CA TYR A 89 11.83 3.70 -15.39
C TYR A 89 11.11 3.82 -14.05
N LEU A 90 9.79 3.98 -14.11
CA LEU A 90 8.92 4.02 -12.94
C LEU A 90 7.90 2.89 -13.03
N MET A 91 7.94 1.97 -12.07
CA MET A 91 6.97 0.88 -11.98
C MET A 91 5.57 1.45 -11.75
N GLN A 92 4.65 1.10 -12.64
CA GLN A 92 3.23 1.43 -12.55
C GLN A 92 2.46 0.42 -11.69
N VAL A 93 2.94 -0.83 -11.65
CA VAL A 93 2.35 -1.91 -10.86
C VAL A 93 3.17 -2.24 -9.62
N SER A 94 2.56 -2.89 -8.64
CA SER A 94 3.29 -3.41 -7.48
C SER A 94 4.25 -4.54 -7.88
N ILE A 95 5.30 -4.76 -7.11
CA ILE A 95 6.24 -5.88 -7.36
C ILE A 95 5.52 -7.23 -7.32
N MET A 96 4.51 -7.38 -6.46
CA MET A 96 3.69 -8.59 -6.39
C MET A 96 2.86 -8.81 -7.66
N ALA A 97 2.26 -7.75 -8.20
CA ALA A 97 1.51 -7.82 -9.45
C ALA A 97 2.43 -8.13 -10.64
N ALA A 98 3.59 -7.48 -10.73
CA ALA A 98 4.60 -7.78 -11.75
C ALA A 98 5.09 -9.24 -11.66
N HIS A 99 5.33 -9.75 -10.45
CA HIS A 99 5.73 -11.14 -10.22
C HIS A 99 4.64 -12.14 -10.63
N SER A 100 3.37 -11.81 -10.36
CA SER A 100 2.23 -12.63 -10.77
C SER A 100 2.13 -12.72 -12.30
N LYS A 101 2.24 -11.57 -12.99
CA LYS A 101 2.29 -11.52 -14.47
C LYS A 101 3.46 -12.32 -15.03
N PHE A 102 4.66 -12.14 -14.46
CA PHE A 102 5.86 -12.86 -14.89
C PHE A 102 5.70 -14.38 -14.72
N THR A 103 5.13 -14.82 -13.59
CA THR A 103 4.94 -16.25 -13.32
C THR A 103 3.89 -16.86 -14.25
N ALA A 104 2.84 -16.10 -14.58
CA ALA A 104 1.82 -16.52 -15.54
C ALA A 104 2.38 -16.70 -16.96
N GLU A 105 3.28 -15.81 -17.41
CA GLU A 105 3.84 -15.86 -18.78
C GLU A 105 4.98 -16.88 -18.91
N TYR A 106 5.88 -16.94 -17.94
CA TYR A 106 7.12 -17.73 -18.06
C TYR A 106 7.06 -19.09 -17.35
N GLY A 107 6.00 -19.38 -16.58
CA GLY A 107 5.74 -20.66 -15.91
C GLY A 107 6.80 -21.11 -14.89
N ARG A 108 7.88 -20.34 -14.70
CA ARG A 108 9.03 -20.68 -13.83
C ARG A 108 8.94 -19.98 -12.49
N THR A 109 9.15 -20.74 -11.43
CA THR A 109 9.06 -20.32 -10.03
C THR A 109 10.30 -19.53 -9.57
N VAL A 110 10.42 -18.27 -9.98
CA VAL A 110 11.23 -17.30 -9.20
C VAL A 110 10.46 -17.02 -7.92
N SER A 111 11.10 -17.06 -6.76
CA SER A 111 10.47 -16.54 -5.54
C SER A 111 10.28 -15.03 -5.63
N LEU A 112 9.21 -14.50 -5.04
CA LEU A 112 8.95 -13.06 -5.01
C LEU A 112 10.17 -12.27 -4.50
N SER A 113 10.85 -12.78 -3.47
CA SER A 113 12.05 -12.17 -2.90
C SER A 113 13.19 -12.08 -3.91
N LYS A 114 13.46 -13.16 -4.67
CA LYS A 114 14.51 -13.16 -5.69
C LYS A 114 14.13 -12.28 -6.88
N PHE A 115 12.86 -12.28 -7.29
CA PHE A 115 12.35 -11.39 -8.33
C PHE A 115 12.53 -9.92 -7.95
N ALA A 116 12.19 -9.55 -6.71
CA ALA A 116 12.37 -8.20 -6.18
C ALA A 116 13.85 -7.78 -6.09
N GLN A 117 14.75 -8.72 -5.78
CA GLN A 117 16.20 -8.48 -5.71
C GLN A 117 16.84 -8.24 -7.08
N VAL A 118 16.35 -8.90 -8.13
CA VAL A 118 16.90 -8.80 -9.49
C VAL A 118 16.43 -7.54 -10.23
N ARG A 119 15.50 -6.77 -9.62
CA ARG A 119 15.02 -5.50 -10.16
C ARG A 119 16.19 -4.54 -10.49
N PRO A 120 16.27 -4.02 -11.74
CA PRO A 120 17.28 -3.03 -12.11
C PRO A 120 17.25 -1.78 -11.23
N ARG A 121 18.41 -1.15 -11.03
CA ARG A 121 18.52 0.08 -10.24
C ARG A 121 17.86 1.27 -10.95
N ASN A 122 17.83 1.28 -12.28
CA ASN A 122 17.11 2.29 -13.06
C ASN A 122 15.58 2.12 -13.04
N VAL A 123 15.03 1.04 -12.50
CA VAL A 123 13.58 0.82 -12.36
C VAL A 123 13.15 1.13 -10.94
N ARG A 124 12.49 2.27 -10.71
CA ARG A 124 12.08 2.73 -9.37
C ARG A 124 10.65 2.29 -9.03
N LYS A 125 10.40 2.08 -7.74
CA LYS A 125 9.04 1.88 -7.24
C LYS A 125 8.30 3.22 -7.21
N LEU A 126 6.98 3.20 -7.39
CA LEU A 126 6.14 4.39 -7.28
C LEU A 126 6.32 5.14 -5.95
N ALA A 127 6.51 4.42 -4.85
CA ALA A 127 6.76 5.02 -3.53
C ALA A 127 8.11 5.76 -3.42
N MET A 128 9.06 5.48 -4.32
CA MET A 128 10.42 6.04 -4.31
C MET A 128 10.63 7.15 -5.35
N SER A 129 9.67 7.39 -6.25
CA SER A 129 9.73 8.59 -7.10
C SER A 129 9.44 9.81 -6.22
N HIS A 130 10.32 10.80 -6.26
CA HIS A 130 9.96 12.16 -5.85
C HIS A 130 8.72 12.53 -6.65
N ARG A 131 7.60 12.74 -5.93
CA ARG A 131 6.24 12.85 -6.44
C ARG A 131 6.22 13.54 -7.81
N GLU A 132 6.08 12.75 -8.89
CA GLU A 132 5.78 13.26 -10.24
C GLU A 132 4.30 13.57 -10.39
N TYR A 133 3.69 13.99 -9.29
CA TYR A 133 2.30 14.40 -9.23
C TYR A 133 2.31 15.88 -8.91
N CYS A 134 1.48 16.64 -9.61
CA CYS A 134 1.19 17.98 -9.17
C CYS A 134 0.47 17.88 -7.81
N VAL A 135 1.16 18.21 -6.73
CA VAL A 135 0.61 18.32 -5.37
C VAL A 135 0.42 19.80 -5.03
N CYS A 136 0.08 20.61 -6.04
CA CYS A 136 -0.31 21.98 -5.79
C CYS A 136 -1.68 21.99 -5.09
N VAL A 137 -1.97 23.08 -4.37
CA VAL A 137 -3.22 23.26 -3.62
C VAL A 137 -4.43 23.02 -4.53
N TYR A 138 -4.35 23.50 -5.77
CA TYR A 138 -5.37 23.31 -6.80
C TYR A 138 -5.67 21.81 -7.05
N CYS A 139 -4.68 21.02 -7.46
CA CYS A 139 -4.87 19.60 -7.79
C CYS A 139 -5.37 18.78 -6.60
N ILE A 140 -4.90 19.08 -5.38
CA ILE A 140 -5.38 18.38 -4.18
C ILE A 140 -6.83 18.76 -3.86
N ASN A 141 -7.19 20.04 -3.99
CA ASN A 141 -8.55 20.51 -3.72
C ASN A 141 -9.54 19.94 -4.73
N VAL A 142 -9.14 19.83 -6.02
CA VAL A 142 -9.91 19.12 -7.05
C VAL A 142 -10.16 17.67 -6.64
N ARG A 143 -9.11 16.96 -6.22
CA ARG A 143 -9.23 15.58 -5.75
C ARG A 143 -10.16 15.44 -4.54
N TYR A 144 -10.07 16.31 -3.54
CA TYR A 144 -10.95 16.22 -2.36
C TYR A 144 -12.41 16.49 -2.70
N LYS A 145 -12.65 17.45 -3.60
CA LYS A 145 -13.95 17.69 -4.20
C LYS A 145 -14.48 16.39 -4.85
N LEU A 146 -13.70 15.72 -5.72
CA LEU A 146 -14.08 14.46 -6.38
C LEU A 146 -14.36 13.32 -5.40
N LEU A 147 -13.52 13.17 -4.38
CA LEU A 147 -13.71 12.15 -3.35
C LEU A 147 -14.98 12.38 -2.53
N SER A 148 -15.34 13.64 -2.26
CA SER A 148 -16.59 13.95 -1.55
C SER A 148 -17.82 13.60 -2.37
N LEU A 149 -17.77 13.81 -3.68
CA LEU A 149 -18.83 13.40 -4.60
C LEU A 149 -18.95 11.88 -4.71
N SER A 150 -17.83 11.17 -4.86
CA SER A 150 -17.80 9.71 -4.87
C SER A 150 -18.49 9.14 -3.63
N ARG A 151 -18.17 9.68 -2.44
CA ARG A 151 -18.80 9.31 -1.17
C ARG A 151 -20.29 9.64 -1.10
N ALA A 152 -20.72 10.74 -1.72
CA ALA A 152 -22.10 11.19 -1.69
C ALA A 152 -23.04 10.21 -2.41
N VAL A 153 -22.55 9.56 -3.48
CA VAL A 153 -23.27 8.56 -4.30
C VAL A 153 -23.18 7.15 -3.74
N MET A 154 -22.35 6.90 -2.72
CA MET A 154 -22.25 5.59 -2.08
C MET A 154 -23.51 5.26 -1.27
N ASP A 155 -24.54 4.86 -1.99
CA ASP A 155 -25.53 3.90 -1.56
C ASP A 155 -24.81 2.54 -1.39
N PRO A 156 -25.01 1.78 -0.29
CA PRO A 156 -24.30 0.51 -0.06
C PRO A 156 -24.40 -0.50 -1.21
N CYS A 157 -25.41 -0.37 -2.07
CA CYS A 157 -25.65 -1.25 -3.22
C CYS A 157 -25.12 -0.73 -4.57
N LYS A 158 -24.54 0.49 -4.63
CA LYS A 158 -24.12 1.11 -5.91
C LYS A 158 -22.62 1.05 -6.14
N LYS A 159 -22.25 1.04 -7.43
CA LYS A 159 -20.85 0.98 -7.92
C LYS A 159 -20.04 2.15 -7.33
N LYS A 160 -18.89 1.84 -6.74
CA LYS A 160 -17.92 2.87 -6.30
C LYS A 160 -17.24 3.47 -7.52
N TYR A 161 -17.42 4.78 -7.70
CA TYR A 161 -16.74 5.52 -8.76
C TYR A 161 -15.34 5.93 -8.32
N SER A 162 -14.34 5.60 -9.14
CA SER A 162 -12.98 6.07 -8.99
C SER A 162 -12.85 7.54 -9.39
N GLU A 163 -11.74 8.17 -9.02
CA GLU A 163 -11.42 9.55 -9.43
C GLU A 163 -11.41 9.69 -10.97
N GLY A 164 -10.91 8.67 -11.68
CA GLY A 164 -10.90 8.65 -13.14
C GLY A 164 -12.30 8.59 -13.74
N ASP A 165 -13.18 7.74 -13.19
CA ASP A 165 -14.55 7.60 -13.69
C ASP A 165 -15.30 8.95 -13.60
N ILE A 166 -15.11 9.69 -12.49
CA ILE A 166 -15.75 10.99 -12.33
C ILE A 166 -15.15 12.02 -13.30
N PHE A 167 -13.84 12.00 -13.54
CA PHE A 167 -13.25 12.86 -14.57
C PHE A 167 -13.81 12.56 -15.96
N ASP A 168 -14.00 11.30 -16.31
CA ASP A 168 -14.51 10.90 -17.63
C ASP A 168 -15.99 11.29 -17.82
N ILE A 169 -16.74 11.48 -16.73
CA ILE A 169 -18.11 12.02 -16.75
C ILE A 169 -18.13 13.55 -16.91
N VAL A 170 -17.22 14.25 -16.23
CA VAL A 170 -17.24 15.72 -16.11
C VAL A 170 -16.48 16.41 -17.24
N LEU A 171 -15.43 15.78 -17.75
CA LEU A 171 -14.55 16.32 -18.78
C LEU A 171 -14.88 15.75 -20.15
N CYS A 172 -14.43 16.42 -21.21
CA CYS A 172 -14.52 15.85 -22.57
C CYS A 172 -13.74 14.54 -22.66
N ALA A 173 -14.20 13.61 -23.51
CA ALA A 173 -13.48 12.38 -23.78
C ALA A 173 -12.04 12.67 -24.27
N LYS A 174 -11.11 11.79 -23.89
CA LYS A 174 -9.72 11.82 -24.38
C LYS A 174 -9.72 11.43 -25.86
N GLY A 175 -8.79 11.97 -26.64
CA GLY A 175 -8.53 11.44 -27.98
C GLY A 175 -7.98 10.02 -27.88
N ASP A 176 -8.17 9.20 -28.93
CA ASP A 176 -7.72 7.80 -28.93
C ASP A 176 -6.20 7.64 -28.71
N ALA A 177 -5.42 8.66 -29.05
CA ALA A 177 -3.97 8.72 -28.84
C ALA A 177 -3.55 9.40 -27.54
N ASP A 178 -4.48 10.04 -26.81
CA ASP A 178 -4.16 10.87 -25.65
C ASP A 178 -4.20 10.06 -24.36
N SER A 179 -3.11 10.10 -23.60
CA SER A 179 -3.04 9.50 -22.26
C SER A 179 -3.82 10.30 -21.20
N TYR A 180 -4.10 11.59 -21.46
CA TYR A 180 -4.65 12.53 -20.48
C TYR A 180 -5.74 13.42 -21.09
N HIS A 181 -6.64 13.92 -20.24
CA HIS A 181 -7.61 14.93 -20.62
C HIS A 181 -6.92 16.22 -21.04
N LYS A 182 -7.51 16.96 -21.98
CA LYS A 182 -6.98 18.26 -22.43
C LYS A 182 -6.91 19.22 -21.24
N PRO A 183 -5.83 20.02 -21.11
CA PRO A 183 -5.65 20.92 -19.96
C PRO A 183 -6.77 21.95 -19.85
N GLU A 184 -7.34 22.37 -20.98
CA GLU A 184 -8.50 23.27 -21.04
C GLU A 184 -9.73 22.70 -20.32
N CYS A 185 -9.94 21.38 -20.38
CA CYS A 185 -11.05 20.72 -19.70
C CYS A 185 -10.81 20.74 -18.18
N ILE A 186 -9.59 20.40 -17.76
CA ILE A 186 -9.20 20.36 -16.33
C ILE A 186 -9.24 21.75 -15.69
N ASN A 187 -8.85 22.78 -16.45
CA ASN A 187 -8.84 24.17 -16.00
C ASN A 187 -10.20 24.87 -16.12
N GLY A 188 -11.22 24.18 -16.64
CA GLY A 188 -12.55 24.74 -16.83
C GLY A 188 -12.63 25.83 -17.91
N THR A 189 -11.64 25.93 -18.79
CA THR A 189 -11.63 26.90 -19.90
C THR A 189 -12.17 26.31 -21.21
N CYS A 190 -12.40 25.00 -21.26
CA CYS A 190 -12.94 24.32 -22.43
C CYS A 190 -14.42 24.66 -22.65
N LYS A 191 -14.76 25.30 -23.77
CA LYS A 191 -16.13 25.71 -24.11
C LYS A 191 -17.13 24.53 -24.19
N HIS A 192 -16.66 23.31 -24.48
CA HIS A 192 -17.53 22.13 -24.59
C HIS A 192 -17.99 21.61 -23.23
N CYS A 193 -17.06 21.18 -22.37
CA CYS A 193 -17.42 20.68 -21.04
C CYS A 193 -17.78 21.81 -20.08
N SER A 194 -17.32 23.06 -20.29
CA SER A 194 -17.64 24.20 -19.40
C SER A 194 -19.10 24.59 -19.35
N HIS A 195 -19.86 24.32 -20.40
CA HIS A 195 -21.29 24.60 -20.41
C HIS A 195 -22.12 23.37 -20.06
N LYS A 196 -21.58 22.17 -20.31
CA LYS A 196 -22.27 20.89 -20.10
C LYS A 196 -22.01 20.26 -18.74
N TRP A 197 -20.94 20.64 -18.03
CA TRP A 197 -20.56 19.97 -16.78
C TRP A 197 -21.67 20.03 -15.73
N LEU A 198 -22.38 21.17 -15.59
CA LEU A 198 -23.44 21.29 -14.59
C LEU A 198 -24.54 20.28 -14.89
N ILE A 199 -24.92 20.15 -16.17
CA ILE A 199 -25.91 19.18 -16.63
C ILE A 199 -25.41 17.74 -16.41
N SER A 200 -24.17 17.43 -16.80
CA SER A 200 -23.58 16.09 -16.65
C SER A 200 -23.43 15.67 -15.18
N VAL A 201 -23.02 16.60 -14.32
CA VAL A 201 -22.88 16.41 -12.88
C VAL A 201 -24.26 16.31 -12.24
N GLU A 202 -25.17 17.23 -12.52
CA GLU A 202 -26.54 17.18 -11.99
C GLU A 202 -27.22 15.87 -12.36
N GLN A 203 -27.12 15.43 -13.63
CA GLN A 203 -27.60 14.14 -14.12
C GLN A 203 -27.03 12.97 -13.32
N PHE A 204 -25.72 12.97 -13.10
CA PHE A 204 -25.05 11.92 -12.36
C PHE A 204 -25.44 11.89 -10.87
N TYR A 205 -25.78 13.04 -10.29
CA TYR A 205 -26.16 13.15 -8.88
C TYR A 205 -27.68 13.33 -8.67
N GLN A 206 -28.55 13.12 -9.67
CA GLN A 206 -30.00 13.38 -9.57
C GLN A 206 -30.64 12.71 -8.37
N GLU A 207 -30.23 11.48 -8.07
CA GLU A 207 -30.75 10.66 -6.98
C GLU A 207 -30.38 11.19 -5.58
N ILE A 208 -29.43 12.13 -5.50
CA ILE A 208 -29.04 12.75 -4.24
C ILE A 208 -29.94 13.96 -3.98
N ASN A 209 -30.60 13.97 -2.82
CA ASN A 209 -31.39 15.12 -2.35
C ASN A 209 -30.54 16.42 -2.37
N GLU A 210 -31.09 17.51 -2.91
CA GLU A 210 -30.43 18.81 -3.02
C GLU A 210 -30.02 19.39 -1.66
N HIS A 211 -30.77 19.05 -0.61
CA HIS A 211 -30.50 19.45 0.77
C HIS A 211 -29.54 18.52 1.52
N LYS A 212 -29.06 17.42 0.88
CA LYS A 212 -28.07 16.54 1.50
C LYS A 212 -26.81 17.35 1.81
N VAL A 213 -26.41 17.31 3.08
CA VAL A 213 -25.17 17.96 3.52
C VAL A 213 -23.99 17.11 3.11
N LEU A 214 -23.16 17.65 2.22
CA LEU A 214 -21.91 17.05 1.79
C LEU A 214 -20.77 17.57 2.67
N THR A 215 -19.94 16.65 3.14
CA THR A 215 -18.72 16.97 3.89
C THR A 215 -17.52 16.77 2.98
N TRP A 216 -16.72 17.83 2.81
CA TRP A 216 -15.53 17.81 1.97
C TRP A 216 -14.39 18.57 2.64
N SER A 217 -13.17 18.25 2.25
CA SER A 217 -11.97 18.89 2.79
C SER A 217 -11.29 19.73 1.71
N ARG A 218 -10.62 20.81 2.10
CA ARG A 218 -9.76 21.59 1.20
C ARG A 218 -8.55 22.11 1.94
N TRP A 219 -7.45 22.23 1.22
CA TRP A 219 -6.30 23.00 1.66
C TRP A 219 -6.61 24.48 1.50
N GLU A 220 -6.45 25.23 2.59
CA GLU A 220 -6.45 26.69 2.62
C GLU A 220 -5.06 27.18 3.02
N LYS A 221 -4.67 28.34 2.50
CA LYS A 221 -3.50 29.07 3.00
C LYS A 221 -3.90 29.76 4.30
N GLU A 222 -3.04 29.65 5.30
CA GLU A 222 -3.13 30.37 6.57
C GLU A 222 -1.90 31.27 6.63
N GLY A 223 -2.07 32.54 6.27
CA GLY A 223 -0.94 33.45 6.02
C GLY A 223 -0.12 33.07 4.78
N ASP A 224 1.13 33.54 4.73
CA ASP A 224 2.00 33.41 3.55
C ASP A 224 2.66 32.03 3.39
N THR A 225 2.88 31.32 4.49
CA THR A 225 3.71 30.08 4.47
C THR A 225 2.99 28.84 4.97
N GLN A 226 1.93 28.98 5.76
CA GLN A 226 1.23 27.82 6.34
C GLN A 226 0.04 27.40 5.48
N ARG A 227 -0.22 26.10 5.49
CA ARG A 227 -1.38 25.51 4.83
C ARG A 227 -2.05 24.58 5.82
N ARG A 228 -3.38 24.64 5.90
CA ARG A 228 -4.17 23.75 6.74
C ARG A 228 -5.27 23.07 5.94
N ILE A 229 -5.68 21.89 6.39
CA ILE A 229 -6.85 21.21 5.85
C ILE A 229 -8.07 21.71 6.61
N VAL A 230 -9.02 22.30 5.90
CA VAL A 230 -10.31 22.74 6.43
C VAL A 230 -11.40 21.80 5.92
N THR A 231 -12.25 21.34 6.82
CA THR A 231 -13.42 20.54 6.47
C THR A 231 -14.64 21.44 6.42
N LYS A 232 -15.33 21.46 5.27
CA LYS A 232 -16.55 22.22 5.03
C LYS A 232 -17.75 21.29 4.93
N LYS A 233 -18.89 21.81 5.39
CA LYS A 233 -20.20 21.20 5.22
C LYS A 233 -21.03 22.12 4.33
N THR A 234 -21.47 21.62 3.20
CA THR A 234 -22.23 22.39 2.20
C THR A 234 -23.36 21.54 1.65
N GLN A 235 -24.52 22.14 1.42
CA GLN A 235 -25.62 21.46 0.73
C GLN A 235 -25.20 21.11 -0.71
N LYS A 236 -25.73 20.02 -1.26
CA LYS A 236 -25.41 19.57 -2.63
C LYS A 236 -25.55 20.70 -3.65
N GLY A 237 -26.68 21.41 -3.66
CA GLY A 237 -26.92 22.48 -4.64
C GLY A 237 -25.84 23.57 -4.62
N SER A 238 -25.45 24.04 -3.43
CA SER A 238 -24.38 25.02 -3.26
C SER A 238 -22.99 24.44 -3.59
N PHE A 239 -22.76 23.17 -3.23
CA PHE A 239 -21.51 22.48 -3.47
C PHE A 239 -21.23 22.32 -4.96
N LEU A 240 -22.22 21.88 -5.72
CA LEU A 240 -22.10 21.72 -7.18
C LEU A 240 -21.82 23.08 -7.84
N ARG A 241 -22.55 24.14 -7.50
CA ARG A 241 -22.30 25.49 -8.06
C ARG A 241 -20.89 26.02 -7.73
N SER A 242 -20.36 25.73 -6.53
CA SER A 242 -19.00 26.12 -6.13
C SER A 242 -17.88 25.31 -6.79
N TRP A 243 -18.23 24.30 -7.58
CA TRP A 243 -17.28 23.38 -8.17
C TRP A 243 -16.43 24.04 -9.24
N TYR A 244 -17.06 24.83 -10.11
CA TYR A 244 -16.47 25.37 -11.34
C TYR A 244 -15.50 26.53 -11.13
N HIS A 245 -15.63 27.23 -10.01
CA HIS A 245 -14.62 28.17 -9.55
C HIS A 245 -13.57 27.37 -8.78
N TRP A 246 -12.56 26.89 -9.52
CA TRP A 246 -11.43 26.15 -8.96
C TRP A 246 -10.42 27.04 -8.21
N THR A 247 -10.71 28.35 -8.15
CA THR A 247 -9.98 29.39 -7.41
C THR A 247 -10.44 29.48 -5.96
#